data_AF-B6W4F0-F1
#
_entry.id   AF-B6W4F0-F1
#
_cell.length_a   1.000
_cell.length_b   1.000
_cell.length_c   1.000
_cell.angle_alpha   90.00
_cell.angle_beta   90.00
_cell.angle_gamma   90.00
#
_symmetry.space_group_name_H-M   'P 1'
#
loop_
_entity.id
_entity.type
_entity.pdbx_description
1 polymer ?
#
loop_
_entity_poly.entity_id
_entity_poly.type
_entity_poly.pdbx_seq_one_letter_code
_entity_poly.pdbx_strand_id
1 'polypeptide(L)' 'MAKIQKISEIHPTLGFTEFDILEKYRKSFHESKLGSLHSVFPFESIAKEIGLSQSHLGWRNSFSPSAKIALMVLKA' A
#
# COMPACT_ATOMS: atom_id res chain seq x y z
N MET A 1 25.82 -23.17 24.24
CA MET A 1 25.90 -21.75 23.78
C MET A 1 26.73 -21.67 22.51
N ALA A 2 26.20 -22.19 21.40
CA ALA A 2 26.87 -22.14 20.10
C ALA A 2 25.87 -21.66 19.05
N LYS A 3 26.37 -20.84 18.11
CA LYS A 3 25.77 -20.48 16.82
C LYS A 3 24.56 -19.53 16.82
N ILE A 4 24.81 -18.26 17.11
CA ILE A 4 24.08 -17.12 16.49
C ILE A 4 25.12 -16.07 16.01
N GLN A 5 26.13 -16.50 15.25
CA GLN A 5 27.20 -15.61 14.75
C GLN A 5 27.13 -15.34 13.23
N LYS A 6 26.22 -15.98 12.49
CA LYS A 6 26.22 -15.96 11.01
C LYS A 6 25.04 -15.24 10.35
N ILE A 7 24.21 -14.52 11.09
CA ILE A 7 23.08 -13.78 10.48
C ILE A 7 23.57 -12.54 9.71
N SER A 8 24.74 -11.98 10.08
CA SER A 8 25.36 -10.83 9.39
C SER A 8 26.01 -11.18 8.05
N GLU A 9 26.23 -12.48 7.77
CA GLU A 9 26.79 -12.97 6.50
C GLU A 9 25.70 -13.28 5.46
N ILE A 10 24.42 -13.15 5.83
CA ILE A 10 23.30 -13.36 4.90
C ILE A 10 23.23 -12.13 3.99
N HIS A 11 23.91 -12.20 2.86
CA HIS A 11 23.75 -11.22 1.80
C HIS A 11 22.48 -11.54 1.00
N PRO A 12 21.67 -10.53 0.64
CA PRO A 12 20.54 -10.74 -0.24
C PRO A 12 21.03 -11.28 -1.59
N THR A 13 20.65 -12.50 -1.93
CA THR A 13 21.02 -13.17 -3.19
C THR A 13 20.32 -12.54 -4.41
N LEU A 14 19.18 -11.87 -4.18
CA LEU A 14 18.47 -11.13 -5.22
C LEU A 14 19.12 -9.76 -5.40
N GLY A 15 19.50 -9.41 -6.63
CA GLY A 15 20.02 -8.09 -7.01
C GLY A 15 18.99 -6.96 -6.93
N PHE A 16 17.97 -7.11 -6.09
CA PHE A 16 16.92 -6.14 -5.83
C PHE A 16 16.75 -6.02 -4.32
N THR A 17 16.90 -4.81 -3.81
CA THR A 17 16.48 -4.49 -2.45
C THR A 17 14.94 -4.46 -2.40
N GLU A 18 14.30 -4.86 -1.31
CA GLU A 18 12.82 -4.81 -1.18
C GLU A 18 12.25 -3.42 -1.51
N PHE A 19 13.01 -2.37 -1.19
CA PHE A 19 12.71 -0.99 -1.53
C PHE A 19 12.71 -0.71 -3.03
N ASP A 20 13.58 -1.35 -3.81
CA ASP A 20 13.65 -1.16 -5.26
C ASP A 20 12.38 -1.65 -5.96
N ILE A 21 11.79 -2.73 -5.47
CA ILE A 21 10.56 -3.30 -6.02
C ILE A 21 9.39 -2.36 -5.73
N LEU A 22 9.29 -1.84 -4.50
CA LEU A 22 8.22 -0.92 -4.10
C LEU A 22 8.31 0.41 -4.84
N GLU A 23 9.51 0.99 -4.99
CA GLU A 23 9.70 2.24 -5.72
C GLU A 23 9.40 2.09 -7.21
N LYS A 24 9.86 0.99 -7.83
CA LYS A 24 9.51 0.68 -9.22
C LYS A 24 7.99 0.53 -9.38
N TYR A 25 7.35 -0.21 -8.48
CA TYR A 25 5.90 -0.38 -8.49
C TYR A 25 5.17 0.97 -8.37
N ARG A 26 5.58 1.83 -7.43
CA ARG A 26 4.99 3.17 -7.25
C ARG A 26 5.07 4.00 -8.53
N LYS A 27 6.22 4.02 -9.21
CA LYS A 27 6.40 4.75 -10.47
C LYS A 27 5.49 4.20 -11.57
N SER A 28 5.54 2.90 -11.80
CA SER A 28 4.72 2.24 -12.82
C SER A 28 3.22 2.35 -12.54
N PHE A 29 2.81 2.39 -11.28
CA PHE A 29 1.41 2.60 -10.90
C PHE A 29 0.90 3.96 -11.40
N HIS A 30 1.65 5.05 -11.17
CA HIS A 30 1.21 6.40 -11.57
C HIS A 30 1.16 6.58 -13.09
N GLU A 31 2.04 5.89 -13.82
CA GLU A 31 2.02 5.88 -15.29
C GLU A 31 0.89 5.01 -15.88
N SER A 32 0.37 4.07 -15.10
CA SER A 32 -0.69 3.18 -15.54
C SER A 32 -2.03 3.89 -15.69
N LYS A 33 -2.91 3.34 -16.53
CA LYS A 33 -4.30 3.80 -16.66
C LYS A 33 -5.04 3.80 -15.32
N LEU A 34 -4.73 2.84 -14.46
CA LEU A 34 -5.32 2.75 -13.12
C LEU A 34 -4.83 3.87 -12.20
N GLY A 35 -3.54 4.23 -12.27
CA GLY A 35 -3.01 5.39 -11.54
C GLY A 35 -3.59 6.72 -12.05
N SER A 36 -3.80 6.84 -13.36
CA SER A 36 -4.50 7.98 -13.94
C SER A 36 -5.97 8.05 -13.52
N LEU A 37 -6.67 6.93 -13.39
CA LEU A 37 -8.01 6.90 -12.81
C LEU A 37 -7.95 7.28 -11.32
N HIS A 38 -6.94 6.81 -10.61
CA HIS A 38 -6.78 7.09 -9.19
C HIS A 38 -6.59 8.60 -8.91
N SER A 39 -5.91 9.33 -9.80
CA SER A 39 -5.70 10.78 -9.64
C SER A 39 -6.94 11.63 -9.92
N VAL A 40 -7.86 11.14 -10.75
CA VAL A 40 -9.09 11.87 -11.14
C VAL A 40 -10.28 11.52 -10.24
N PHE A 41 -10.31 10.30 -9.70
CA PHE A 41 -11.44 9.82 -8.93
C PHE A 41 -11.44 10.40 -7.49
N PRO A 42 -12.56 10.98 -7.02
CA PRO A 42 -12.59 11.72 -5.77
C PRO A 42 -12.77 10.82 -4.54
N PHE A 43 -11.83 9.89 -4.29
CA PHE A 43 -11.95 8.90 -3.20
C PHE A 43 -12.10 9.54 -1.81
N GLU A 44 -11.30 10.57 -1.52
CA GLU A 44 -11.33 11.25 -0.21
C GLU A 44 -12.66 11.98 0.02
N SER A 45 -13.20 12.61 -1.03
CA SER A 45 -14.48 13.32 -0.96
C SER A 45 -15.63 12.36 -0.67
N ILE A 46 -15.68 11.25 -1.40
CA ILE A 46 -16.69 10.20 -1.22
C ILE A 46 -16.54 9.54 0.16
N ALA A 47 -15.32 9.25 0.58
CA ALA A 47 -15.05 8.69 1.90
C ALA A 47 -15.60 9.60 3.01
N LYS A 48 -15.40 10.93 2.90
CA LYS A 48 -15.95 11.91 3.83
C LYS A 48 -17.47 11.98 3.79
N GLU A 49 -18.06 12.00 2.60
CA GLU A 49 -19.52 12.07 2.42
C GLU A 49 -20.24 10.87 3.02
N ILE A 50 -19.64 9.67 2.89
CA ILE A 50 -20.16 8.42 3.48
C ILE A 50 -19.87 8.34 4.99
N GLY A 51 -19.11 9.28 5.55
CA GLY A 51 -18.73 9.27 6.96
C GLY A 51 -17.67 8.22 7.31
N LEU A 52 -16.88 7.76 6.35
CA LEU A 52 -15.75 6.88 6.60
C LEU A 52 -14.62 7.68 7.25
N SER A 53 -14.37 7.41 8.53
CA SER A 53 -13.26 7.94 9.28
C SER A 53 -12.21 6.87 9.58
N GLN A 54 -11.00 7.31 9.91
CA GLN A 54 -9.99 6.42 10.45
C GLN A 54 -10.44 5.95 11.83
N SER A 55 -10.45 4.63 12.06
CA SER A 55 -10.79 4.09 13.38
C SER A 55 -9.62 4.34 14.33
N HIS A 56 -9.88 5.08 15.42
CA HIS A 56 -8.87 5.41 16.43
C HIS A 56 -8.85 4.43 17.62
N LEU A 57 -9.78 3.46 17.70
CA LEU A 57 -9.96 2.60 18.88
C LEU A 57 -9.87 1.11 18.53
N GLY A 58 -8.87 0.45 19.14
CA GLY A 58 -8.77 -1.00 19.36
C GLY A 58 -8.53 -1.90 18.14
N TRP A 59 -9.20 -1.62 17.03
CA TRP A 59 -9.09 -2.39 15.79
C TRP A 59 -8.53 -1.49 14.69
N ARG A 60 -7.29 -1.74 14.30
CA ARG A 60 -6.66 -1.05 13.17
C ARG A 60 -7.35 -1.52 11.89
N ASN A 61 -8.09 -0.62 11.25
CA ASN A 61 -8.53 -0.84 9.88
C ASN A 61 -7.29 -1.07 9.00
N SER A 62 -7.25 -2.16 8.25
CA SER A 62 -6.14 -2.47 7.33
C SER A 62 -6.07 -1.51 6.14
N PHE A 63 -7.16 -0.80 5.85
CA PHE A 63 -7.30 0.13 4.73
C PHE A 63 -7.75 1.51 5.20
N SER A 64 -7.19 2.55 4.56
CA SER A 64 -7.70 3.91 4.70
C SER A 64 -9.14 4.04 4.17
N PRO A 65 -9.91 5.04 4.61
CA PRO A 65 -11.23 5.36 4.06
C PRO A 65 -11.25 5.39 2.53
N SER A 66 -10.30 6.09 1.90
CA SER A 66 -10.15 6.12 0.44
C SER A 66 -9.85 4.76 -0.18
N ALA A 67 -8.99 3.96 0.45
CA ALA A 67 -8.71 2.61 -0.02
C ALA A 67 -9.94 1.68 0.08
N LYS A 68 -10.81 1.88 1.07
CA LYS A 68 -12.09 1.17 1.16
C LYS A 68 -13.02 1.55 0.01
N ILE A 69 -13.12 2.83 -0.32
CA ILE A 69 -13.89 3.29 -1.49
C ILE A 69 -13.30 2.69 -2.78
N ALA A 70 -11.98 2.72 -2.95
CA ALA A 70 -11.32 2.11 -4.10
C ALA A 70 -11.64 0.61 -4.25
N LEU A 71 -11.64 -0.14 -3.14
CA LEU A 71 -12.04 -1.55 -3.14
C LEU A 71 -13.52 -1.73 -3.48
N MET A 72 -14.41 -0.86 -3.02
CA MET A 72 -15.83 -0.90 -3.37
C MET A 72 -16.03 -0.68 -4.87
N VAL A 73 -15.29 0.26 -5.48
CA VAL A 73 -15.33 0.53 -6.92
C VAL A 73 -14.77 -0.65 -7.73
N LEU A 74 -13.67 -1.25 -7.27
CA LEU A 74 -13.02 -2.36 -7.98
C LEU A 74 -13.84 -3.66 -7.95
N LYS A 75 -14.66 -3.84 -6.91
CA LYS A 75 -15.49 -5.04 -6.72
C LYS A 75 -16.76 -5.04 -7.58
N ALA A 76 -17.18 -3.87 -8.08
CA ALA A 76 -18.42 -3.70 -8.83
C ALA A 76 -18.40 -4.38 -10.21
#